data_AF-A0A915MZU9-F1
#
_entry.id   AF-A0A915MZU9-F1
#
_cell.length_a   1.000
_cell.length_b   1.000
_cell.length_c   1.000
_cell.angle_alpha   90.00
_cell.angle_beta   90.00
_cell.angle_gamma   90.00
#
_symmetry.space_group_name_H-M   'P 1'
#
loop_
_entity.id
_entity.type
_entity.pdbx_description
1 polymer ?
#
loop_
_entity_poly.entity_id
_entity_poly.type
_entity_poly.pdbx_seq_one_letter_code
_entity_poly.pdbx_strand_id
1 'polypeptide(L)'
;MFNLKLKNYTPKFVLLIYLIWLFYDWQTPKRGSRPLKWFRELFLWKVLADYFNFKLVKTAELNNERNYIFGVHPHGVLATGSALTFGTDATNFKTLFPEIDVRIATLPVNFWFPLRREFLEAHGIISTDFESLNYFLNKSKSGKAVAIVTGGISEMLNSKPGEHTLTLANRKGFIKLALKCG
;
A
#
# COMPACT_ATOMS: atom_id res chain seq x y z
N MET A 1 17.56 -9.14 -48.42
CA MET A 1 16.82 -10.13 -47.60
C MET A 1 17.55 -10.36 -46.26
N PHE A 2 17.59 -9.33 -45.41
CA PHE A 2 18.17 -9.38 -44.06
C PHE A 2 17.34 -8.44 -43.19
N ASN A 3 16.34 -8.96 -42.46
CA ASN A 3 15.79 -8.36 -41.23
C ASN A 3 14.48 -9.02 -40.80
N LEU A 4 14.53 -10.29 -40.37
CA LEU A 4 13.39 -10.92 -39.67
C LEU A 4 13.79 -11.77 -38.46
N LYS A 5 15.10 -11.93 -38.15
CA LYS A 5 15.55 -12.70 -36.98
C LYS A 5 15.70 -11.88 -35.69
N LEU A 6 15.83 -10.55 -35.75
CA LEU A 6 15.99 -9.70 -34.56
C LEU A 6 14.69 -9.45 -33.77
N LYS A 7 13.51 -9.57 -34.38
CA LYS A 7 12.21 -9.35 -33.72
C LYS A 7 11.86 -10.40 -32.66
N ASN A 8 12.46 -11.59 -32.70
CA ASN A 8 12.09 -12.72 -31.83
C ASN A 8 12.94 -12.85 -30.55
N TYR A 9 14.06 -12.11 -30.45
CA TYR A 9 14.93 -12.15 -29.28
C TYR A 9 14.75 -10.95 -28.34
N THR A 10 14.28 -9.81 -28.87
CA THR A 10 14.01 -8.59 -28.10
C THR A 10 13.13 -8.83 -26.87
N PRO A 11 11.98 -9.55 -26.95
CA PRO A 11 11.16 -9.81 -25.76
C PRO A 11 11.85 -10.70 -24.73
N LYS A 12 12.72 -11.63 -25.16
CA LYS A 12 13.46 -12.52 -24.25
C LYS A 12 14.54 -11.75 -23.47
N PHE A 13 15.24 -10.83 -24.12
CA PHE A 13 16.23 -9.97 -23.46
C PHE A 13 15.57 -9.01 -22.46
N VAL A 14 14.44 -8.40 -22.84
CA VAL A 14 13.67 -7.54 -21.93
C VAL A 14 13.19 -8.34 -20.72
N LEU A 15 12.65 -9.54 -20.93
CA LEU A 15 12.25 -10.43 -19.83
C LEU A 15 13.43 -10.79 -18.93
N LEU A 16 14.59 -11.15 -19.50
CA LEU A 16 15.77 -11.50 -18.73
C LEU A 16 16.26 -10.34 -17.86
N ILE A 17 16.36 -9.14 -18.44
CA ILE A 17 16.75 -7.92 -17.72
C ILE A 17 15.76 -7.64 -16.59
N TYR A 18 14.46 -7.77 -16.87
CA TYR A 18 13.42 -7.58 -15.87
C TYR A 18 13.49 -8.63 -14.75
N LEU A 19 13.76 -9.90 -15.05
CA LEU A 19 13.92 -10.95 -14.03
C LEU A 19 15.16 -10.72 -13.15
N ILE A 20 16.28 -10.28 -13.74
CA ILE A 20 17.48 -9.90 -12.99
C ILE A 20 17.17 -8.74 -12.04
N TRP A 21 16.49 -7.70 -12.54
CA TRP A 21 16.05 -6.58 -11.73
C TRP A 21 15.08 -7.03 -10.63
N LEU A 22 14.09 -7.86 -10.95
CA LEU A 22 13.10 -8.40 -10.02
C LEU A 22 13.78 -9.14 -8.85
N PHE A 23 14.80 -9.95 -9.16
CA PHE A 23 15.58 -10.68 -8.17
C PHE A 23 16.42 -9.75 -7.29
N TYR A 24 17.18 -8.83 -7.90
CA TYR A 24 17.94 -7.81 -7.17
C TYR A 24 17.04 -7.01 -6.22
N ASP A 25 15.85 -6.71 -6.70
CA ASP A 25 14.94 -5.77 -6.07
C ASP A 25 13.91 -6.43 -5.13
N TRP A 26 13.96 -7.75 -4.97
CA TRP A 26 12.92 -8.56 -4.32
C TRP A 26 12.44 -8.06 -2.94
N GLN A 27 13.32 -7.42 -2.18
CA GLN A 27 13.05 -6.98 -0.80
C GLN A 27 12.38 -5.60 -0.70
N THR A 28 12.22 -4.87 -1.80
CA THR A 28 11.70 -3.49 -1.75
C THR A 28 10.30 -3.36 -1.12
N PRO A 29 9.33 -4.27 -1.33
CA PRO A 29 8.04 -4.22 -0.62
C PRO A 29 8.17 -4.24 0.90
N LYS A 30 9.25 -4.84 1.43
CA LYS A 30 9.57 -4.87 2.86
C LYS A 30 10.42 -3.70 3.33
N ARG A 31 10.93 -2.87 2.41
CA ARG A 31 11.85 -1.75 2.68
C ARG A 31 11.25 -0.39 2.36
N GLY A 32 9.93 -0.27 2.48
CA GLY A 32 9.23 1.01 2.33
C GLY A 32 8.76 1.33 0.92
N SER A 33 8.85 0.37 -0.03
CA SER A 33 8.32 0.51 -1.39
C SER A 33 8.99 1.61 -2.23
N ARG A 34 8.48 1.85 -3.46
CA ARG A 34 8.96 2.88 -4.39
C ARG A 34 7.81 3.72 -4.96
N PRO A 35 7.24 4.62 -4.16
CA PRO A 35 6.16 5.48 -4.63
C PRO A 35 6.61 6.35 -5.81
N LEU A 36 5.81 6.37 -6.86
CA LEU A 36 5.98 7.29 -7.97
C LEU A 36 5.02 8.46 -7.77
N LYS A 37 5.56 9.64 -7.47
CA LYS A 37 4.76 10.83 -7.17
C LYS A 37 3.75 11.15 -8.29
N TRP A 38 4.22 11.22 -9.53
CA TRP A 38 3.38 11.50 -10.70
C TRP A 38 2.26 10.47 -10.87
N PHE A 39 2.54 9.20 -10.54
CA PHE A 39 1.56 8.12 -10.66
C PHE A 39 0.48 8.25 -9.59
N ARG A 40 0.87 8.55 -8.35
CA ARG A 40 -0.06 8.73 -7.22
C ARG A 40 -0.93 9.99 -7.34
N GLU A 41 -0.48 10.98 -8.12
CA GLU A 41 -1.15 12.27 -8.34
C GLU A 41 -1.94 12.31 -9.67
N LEU A 42 -2.10 11.18 -10.38
CA LEU A 42 -2.88 11.11 -11.61
C LEU A 42 -4.35 11.52 -11.39
N PHE A 43 -4.89 12.32 -12.30
CA PHE A 43 -6.29 12.77 -12.29
C PHE A 43 -7.28 11.59 -12.29
N LEU A 44 -6.92 10.47 -12.90
CA LEU A 44 -7.74 9.25 -12.93
C LEU A 44 -8.15 8.78 -11.51
N TRP A 45 -7.27 8.92 -10.52
CA TRP A 45 -7.59 8.49 -9.16
C TRP A 45 -8.63 9.39 -8.49
N LYS A 46 -8.62 10.69 -8.81
CA LYS A 46 -9.65 11.63 -8.35
C LYS A 46 -11.00 11.28 -8.96
N VAL A 47 -11.05 11.04 -10.28
CA VAL A 47 -12.27 10.58 -10.96
C VAL A 47 -12.81 9.29 -10.34
N LEU A 48 -11.94 8.33 -10.02
CA LEU A 48 -12.36 7.07 -9.39
C LEU A 48 -12.88 7.28 -7.97
N ALA A 49 -12.24 8.15 -7.19
CA ALA A 49 -12.70 8.50 -5.85
C ALA A 49 -14.05 9.22 -5.88
N ASP A 50 -14.25 10.14 -6.82
CA ASP A 50 -15.51 10.86 -7.02
C ASP A 50 -16.63 9.91 -7.46
N TYR A 51 -16.36 8.98 -8.38
CA TYR A 51 -17.32 7.98 -8.85
C TYR A 51 -17.88 7.12 -7.70
N PHE A 52 -17.01 6.70 -6.77
CA PHE A 52 -17.40 5.93 -5.59
C PHE A 52 -17.75 6.79 -4.36
N ASN A 53 -17.74 8.13 -4.51
CA ASN A 53 -17.98 9.11 -3.44
C ASN A 53 -17.09 8.90 -2.20
N PHE A 54 -15.81 8.54 -2.39
CA PHE A 54 -14.85 8.39 -1.31
C PHE A 54 -14.41 9.77 -0.79
N LYS A 55 -14.61 10.01 0.51
CA LYS A 55 -14.21 11.25 1.18
C LYS A 55 -13.37 10.96 2.41
N LEU A 56 -12.27 11.70 2.56
CA LEU A 56 -11.48 11.70 3.78
C LEU A 56 -12.01 12.80 4.71
N VAL A 57 -12.62 12.38 5.82
CA VAL A 57 -13.10 13.30 6.86
C VAL A 57 -12.07 13.36 7.99
N LYS A 58 -11.44 14.51 8.18
CA LYS A 58 -10.52 14.75 9.29
C LYS A 58 -11.32 15.01 10.56
N THR A 59 -11.13 14.15 11.56
CA THR A 59 -11.81 14.25 12.86
C THR A 59 -10.88 14.67 13.99
N ALA A 60 -9.57 14.61 13.78
CA ALA A 60 -8.56 15.00 14.75
C ALA A 60 -7.29 15.51 14.06
N GLU A 61 -6.54 16.33 14.79
CA GLU A 61 -5.17 16.66 14.42
C GLU A 61 -4.23 15.49 14.72
N LEU A 62 -3.23 15.32 13.86
CA LEU A 62 -2.15 14.37 14.07
C LEU A 62 -0.88 15.14 14.39
N ASN A 63 -0.21 14.78 15.47
CA ASN A 63 1.06 15.36 15.87
C ASN A 63 2.17 14.83 14.93
N ASN A 64 2.85 15.74 14.23
CA ASN A 64 3.88 15.40 13.26
C ASN A 64 5.19 14.92 13.89
N GLU A 65 5.34 14.99 15.22
CA GLU A 65 6.46 14.45 15.99
C GLU A 65 6.29 12.97 16.33
N ARG A 66 5.19 12.33 15.92
CA ARG A 66 4.89 10.92 16.22
C ARG A 66 4.76 10.08 14.96
N ASN A 67 4.89 8.78 15.17
CA ASN A 67 4.55 7.77 14.18
C ASN A 67 3.19 7.14 14.51
N TYR A 68 2.51 6.63 13.48
CA TYR A 68 1.13 6.16 13.60
C TYR A 68 0.92 4.78 12.98
N ILE A 69 0.04 4.00 13.60
CA ILE A 69 -0.55 2.81 13.00
C ILE A 69 -2.04 3.08 12.86
N PHE A 70 -2.51 3.25 11.62
CA PHE A 70 -3.91 3.41 11.33
C PHE A 70 -4.57 2.04 11.16
N GLY A 71 -5.57 1.76 11.98
CA GLY A 71 -6.47 0.64 11.77
C GLY A 71 -7.49 0.98 10.69
N VAL A 72 -7.53 0.18 9.63
CA VAL A 72 -8.44 0.38 8.50
C VAL A 72 -9.56 -0.64 8.57
N HIS A 73 -10.79 -0.15 8.62
CA HIS A 73 -12.02 -0.96 8.62
C HIS A 73 -13.26 -0.10 8.26
N PRO A 74 -14.39 -0.69 7.83
CA PRO A 74 -14.52 -2.07 7.34
C PRO A 74 -13.85 -2.21 5.96
N HIS A 75 -13.36 -3.39 5.63
CA HIS A 75 -12.72 -3.65 4.35
C HIS A 75 -13.46 -4.71 3.53
N GLY A 76 -13.84 -4.35 2.29
CA GLY A 76 -14.24 -5.33 1.27
C GLY A 76 -13.05 -5.72 0.39
N VAL A 77 -13.15 -6.83 -0.34
CA VAL A 77 -12.09 -7.52 -1.12
C VAL A 77 -10.88 -6.69 -1.60
N LEU A 78 -11.08 -5.48 -2.14
CA LEU A 78 -10.02 -4.67 -2.75
C LEU A 78 -9.51 -3.48 -1.94
N ALA A 79 -9.99 -3.20 -0.72
CA ALA A 79 -9.56 -2.02 0.06
C ALA A 79 -9.80 -0.67 -0.61
N THR A 80 -10.64 -0.58 -1.65
CA THR A 80 -10.52 0.47 -2.66
C THR A 80 -10.46 1.88 -2.09
N GLY A 81 -11.31 2.19 -1.10
CA GLY A 81 -11.29 3.50 -0.43
C GLY A 81 -9.96 3.80 0.26
N SER A 82 -9.39 2.85 1.00
CA SER A 82 -8.11 2.99 1.69
C SER A 82 -6.92 2.99 0.74
N ALA A 83 -6.98 2.18 -0.32
CA ALA A 83 -5.97 2.17 -1.37
C ALA A 83 -5.93 3.51 -2.12
N LEU A 84 -7.09 4.10 -2.42
CA LEU A 84 -7.16 5.44 -3.00
C LEU A 84 -6.71 6.51 -2.00
N THR A 85 -7.14 6.44 -0.75
CA THR A 85 -6.81 7.45 0.27
C THR A 85 -5.31 7.50 0.60
N PHE A 86 -4.68 6.35 0.80
CA PHE A 86 -3.29 6.27 1.29
C PHE A 86 -2.30 5.92 0.17
N GLY A 87 -2.73 5.18 -0.84
CA GLY A 87 -1.90 4.80 -2.00
C GLY A 87 -1.85 5.87 -3.08
N THR A 88 -2.82 6.79 -3.13
CA THR A 88 -2.85 7.91 -4.08
C THR A 88 -3.09 9.23 -3.33
N ASP A 89 -3.19 10.35 -4.05
CA ASP A 89 -3.65 11.63 -3.49
C ASP A 89 -5.10 11.97 -3.91
N ALA A 90 -5.91 10.94 -4.19
CA ALA A 90 -7.29 11.12 -4.68
C ALA A 90 -8.21 11.81 -3.68
N THR A 91 -8.02 11.58 -2.38
CA THR A 91 -8.87 12.12 -1.31
C THR A 91 -8.17 13.24 -0.53
N ASN A 92 -7.11 13.84 -1.09
CA ASN A 92 -6.35 14.95 -0.49
C ASN A 92 -5.72 14.63 0.89
N PHE A 93 -5.32 13.38 1.15
CA PHE A 93 -4.65 13.04 2.41
C PHE A 93 -3.39 13.87 2.63
N LYS A 94 -2.59 14.07 1.57
CA LYS A 94 -1.34 14.83 1.64
C LYS A 94 -1.58 16.32 1.88
N THR A 95 -2.73 16.85 1.45
CA THR A 95 -3.13 18.23 1.76
C THR A 95 -3.51 18.38 3.24
N LEU A 96 -4.19 17.39 3.81
CA LEU A 96 -4.64 17.43 5.20
C LEU A 96 -3.52 17.12 6.20
N PHE A 97 -2.57 16.27 5.82
CA PHE A 97 -1.44 15.82 6.64
C PHE A 97 -0.13 15.82 5.85
N PRO A 98 0.41 17.01 5.49
CA PRO A 98 1.56 17.13 4.59
C PRO A 98 2.86 16.55 5.14
N GLU A 99 3.00 16.47 6.46
CA GLU A 99 4.21 15.97 7.14
C GLU A 99 4.14 14.46 7.44
N ILE A 100 3.01 13.81 7.15
CA ILE A 100 2.82 12.38 7.42
C ILE A 100 2.98 11.57 6.13
N ASP A 101 4.08 10.83 6.05
CA ASP A 101 4.32 9.83 5.01
C ASP A 101 3.61 8.52 5.38
N VAL A 102 2.44 8.32 4.78
CA VAL A 102 1.61 7.14 4.98
C VAL A 102 1.87 6.06 3.94
N ARG A 103 1.92 4.80 4.40
CA ARG A 103 1.92 3.60 3.55
C ARG A 103 0.75 2.72 3.92
N ILE A 104 -0.02 2.29 2.94
CA ILE A 104 -0.95 1.19 3.14
C ILE A 104 -0.23 -0.14 2.99
N ALA A 105 -0.52 -1.08 3.89
CA ALA A 105 0.06 -2.41 3.88
C ALA A 105 -0.89 -3.42 3.24
N THR A 106 -0.34 -4.36 2.48
CA THR A 106 -1.08 -5.48 1.90
C THR A 106 -0.34 -6.81 2.05
N LEU A 107 -1.04 -7.93 1.82
CA LEU A 107 -0.50 -9.27 2.00
C LEU A 107 0.77 -9.50 1.15
N PRO A 108 1.81 -10.20 1.68
CA PRO A 108 3.08 -10.39 0.98
C PRO A 108 2.92 -11.08 -0.38
N VAL A 109 1.94 -12.00 -0.49
CA VAL A 109 1.61 -12.72 -1.74
C VAL A 109 1.28 -11.76 -2.89
N ASN A 110 0.82 -10.55 -2.58
CA ASN A 110 0.50 -9.56 -3.61
C ASN A 110 1.73 -9.05 -4.37
N PHE A 111 2.92 -9.20 -3.80
CA PHE A 111 4.18 -8.80 -4.40
C PHE A 111 4.91 -9.94 -5.15
N TRP A 112 4.37 -11.16 -5.13
CA TRP A 112 5.00 -12.30 -5.84
C TRP A 112 4.76 -12.28 -7.34
N PHE A 113 3.70 -11.58 -7.78
CA PHE A 113 3.32 -11.51 -9.19
C PHE A 113 3.97 -10.30 -9.87
N PRO A 114 4.78 -10.52 -10.92
CA PRO A 114 5.28 -9.46 -11.80
C PRO A 114 4.17 -8.53 -12.30
N LEU A 115 4.53 -7.29 -12.62
CA LEU A 115 3.67 -6.16 -13.01
C LEU A 115 2.72 -5.67 -11.91
N ARG A 116 2.04 -6.59 -11.23
CA ARG A 116 1.20 -6.26 -10.07
C ARG A 116 2.05 -5.68 -8.95
N ARG A 117 3.20 -6.28 -8.68
CA ARG A 117 4.18 -5.80 -7.72
C ARG A 117 4.54 -4.33 -7.98
N GLU A 118 4.88 -3.99 -9.21
CA GLU A 118 5.32 -2.66 -9.64
C GLU A 118 4.18 -1.66 -9.53
N PHE A 119 2.96 -2.07 -9.88
CA PHE A 119 1.77 -1.26 -9.68
C PHE A 119 1.56 -0.93 -8.20
N LEU A 120 1.63 -1.93 -7.31
CA LEU A 120 1.51 -1.74 -5.87
C LEU A 120 2.64 -0.86 -5.32
N GLU A 121 3.87 -1.09 -5.80
CA GLU A 121 5.02 -0.33 -5.34
C GLU A 121 4.99 1.13 -5.80
N ALA A 122 4.53 1.40 -7.02
CA ALA A 122 4.33 2.75 -7.53
C ALA A 122 3.29 3.54 -6.72
N HIS A 123 2.28 2.86 -6.15
CA HIS A 123 1.37 3.43 -5.15
C HIS A 123 2.01 3.61 -3.76
N GLY A 124 3.21 3.05 -3.55
CA GLY A 124 3.88 3.07 -2.27
C GLY A 124 3.32 2.06 -1.28
N ILE A 125 2.67 1.00 -1.75
CA ILE A 125 2.11 -0.06 -0.91
C ILE A 125 3.27 -0.94 -0.41
N ILE A 126 3.22 -1.34 0.86
CA ILE A 126 4.23 -2.18 1.52
C ILE A 126 3.66 -3.53 1.94
N SER A 127 4.55 -4.48 2.27
CA SER A 127 4.14 -5.75 2.86
C SER A 127 3.58 -5.56 4.28
N THR A 128 2.54 -6.33 4.63
CA THR A 128 2.01 -6.46 6.01
C THR A 128 2.91 -7.28 6.93
N ASP A 129 4.03 -7.83 6.44
CA ASP A 129 4.99 -8.52 7.29
C ASP A 129 5.48 -7.62 8.42
N PHE A 130 5.67 -8.21 9.61
CA PHE A 130 6.12 -7.46 10.79
C PHE A 130 7.41 -6.67 10.51
N GLU A 131 8.38 -7.30 9.85
CA GLU A 131 9.65 -6.69 9.47
C GLU A 131 9.47 -5.45 8.59
N SER A 132 8.54 -5.51 7.64
CA SER A 132 8.24 -4.43 6.69
C SER A 132 7.67 -3.21 7.42
N LEU A 133 6.65 -3.46 8.26
CA LEU A 133 5.99 -2.42 9.02
C LEU A 133 6.96 -1.78 10.04
N ASN A 134 7.73 -2.62 10.74
CA ASN A 134 8.74 -2.19 11.69
C ASN A 134 9.85 -1.39 11.00
N TYR A 135 10.31 -1.81 9.82
CA TYR A 135 11.31 -1.09 9.04
C TYR A 135 10.81 0.30 8.66
N PHE A 136 9.59 0.41 8.14
CA PHE A 136 9.06 1.69 7.69
C PHE A 136 8.80 2.65 8.85
N LEU A 137 8.20 2.18 9.94
CA LEU A 137 7.94 3.00 11.13
C LEU A 137 9.24 3.48 11.79
N ASN A 138 10.27 2.65 11.86
CA ASN A 138 11.56 3.04 12.45
C ASN A 138 12.49 3.81 11.50
N LYS A 139 12.08 4.06 10.25
CA LYS A 139 12.87 4.84 9.29
C LYS A 139 13.05 6.30 9.70
N SER A 140 12.13 6.82 10.51
CA SER A 140 12.18 8.15 11.10
C SER A 140 11.60 8.11 12.50
N LYS A 141 12.05 8.99 13.40
CA LYS A 141 11.44 9.13 14.73
C LYS A 141 10.03 9.74 14.67
N SER A 142 9.68 10.38 13.56
CA SER A 142 8.40 11.07 13.39
C SER A 142 7.92 11.08 11.93
N GLY A 143 6.63 11.38 11.73
CA GLY A 143 6.03 11.58 10.41
C GLY A 143 5.84 10.32 9.58
N LYS A 144 5.89 9.12 10.19
CA LYS A 144 5.62 7.84 9.51
C LYS A 144 4.29 7.26 9.97
N ALA A 145 3.46 6.86 9.01
CA ALA A 145 2.22 6.16 9.28
C ALA A 145 2.11 4.88 8.46
N VAL A 146 1.62 3.80 9.07
CA VAL A 146 1.20 2.61 8.33
C VAL A 146 -0.29 2.38 8.51
N ALA A 147 -1.00 2.20 7.39
CA ALA A 147 -2.40 1.84 7.37
C ALA A 147 -2.54 0.32 7.19
N ILE A 148 -3.15 -0.35 8.17
CA ILE A 148 -3.27 -1.80 8.24
C ILE A 148 -4.76 -2.18 8.29
N VAL A 149 -5.17 -3.06 7.39
CA VAL A 149 -6.49 -3.70 7.46
C VAL A 149 -6.48 -4.70 8.61
N THR A 150 -7.16 -4.37 9.71
CA THR A 150 -6.98 -5.05 11.00
C THR A 150 -7.60 -6.46 11.04
N GLY A 151 -8.72 -6.69 10.35
CA GLY A 151 -9.34 -8.02 10.25
C GLY A 151 -8.80 -8.91 9.11
N GLY A 152 -8.03 -8.33 8.18
CA GLY A 152 -7.39 -9.05 7.06
C GLY A 152 -8.36 -9.92 6.24
N ILE A 153 -7.89 -11.11 5.83
CA ILE A 153 -8.69 -12.06 5.02
C ILE A 153 -9.99 -12.47 5.73
N SER A 154 -9.99 -12.61 7.06
CA SER A 154 -11.19 -13.05 7.79
C SER A 154 -12.31 -12.02 7.74
N GLU A 155 -11.98 -10.73 7.80
CA GLU A 155 -12.97 -9.65 7.64
C GLU A 155 -13.48 -9.57 6.20
N MET A 156 -12.59 -9.76 5.21
CA MET A 156 -12.99 -9.86 3.81
C MET A 156 -13.98 -11.02 3.58
N LEU A 157 -13.74 -12.20 4.15
CA LEU A 157 -14.61 -13.37 3.98
C LEU A 157 -15.99 -13.20 4.65
N ASN A 158 -16.08 -12.36 5.68
CA ASN A 158 -17.33 -12.06 6.38
C ASN A 158 -18.06 -10.83 5.80
N SER A 159 -17.52 -10.20 4.77
CA SER A 159 -18.10 -8.99 4.17
C SER A 159 -19.41 -9.31 3.44
N LYS A 160 -20.51 -8.72 3.89
CA LYS A 160 -21.86 -8.86 3.31
C LYS A 160 -22.53 -7.48 3.16
N PRO A 161 -23.36 -7.28 2.13
CA PRO A 161 -24.15 -6.05 2.02
C PRO A 161 -25.00 -5.82 3.28
N GLY A 162 -24.95 -4.60 3.83
CA GLY A 162 -25.73 -4.21 5.01
C GLY A 162 -25.11 -4.56 6.36
N GLU A 163 -23.98 -5.28 6.40
CA GLU A 163 -23.33 -5.69 7.65
C GLU A 163 -21.85 -5.26 7.69
N HIS A 164 -21.37 -4.91 8.89
CA HIS A 164 -19.96 -4.59 9.15
C HIS A 164 -19.43 -5.48 10.27
N THR A 165 -18.76 -6.58 9.91
CA THR A 165 -18.20 -7.54 10.86
C THR A 165 -16.70 -7.35 11.01
N LEU A 166 -16.26 -6.87 12.18
CA LEU A 166 -14.85 -6.70 12.49
C LEU A 166 -14.26 -7.96 13.13
N THR A 167 -13.14 -8.46 12.59
CA THR A 167 -12.45 -9.64 13.16
C THR A 167 -11.23 -9.21 13.96
N LEU A 168 -11.42 -8.78 15.22
CA LEU A 168 -10.34 -8.20 16.04
C LEU A 168 -9.93 -9.04 17.26
N ALA A 169 -10.81 -9.91 17.78
CA ALA A 169 -10.61 -10.59 19.05
C ALA A 169 -9.25 -11.28 19.16
N ASN A 170 -8.84 -11.97 18.09
CA ASN A 170 -7.58 -12.73 18.01
C ASN A 170 -6.51 -12.06 17.13
N ARG A 171 -6.73 -10.82 16.64
CA ARG A 171 -5.80 -10.10 15.77
C ARG A 171 -5.06 -9.02 16.56
N LYS A 172 -3.99 -9.41 17.26
CA LYS A 172 -3.19 -8.50 18.12
C LYS A 172 -1.86 -8.03 17.50
N GLY A 173 -1.60 -8.38 16.23
CA GLY A 173 -0.32 -8.10 15.56
C GLY A 173 0.02 -6.61 15.49
N PHE A 174 -0.95 -5.76 15.13
CA PHE A 174 -0.75 -4.31 15.05
C PHE A 174 -0.54 -3.67 16.44
N ILE A 175 -1.13 -4.24 17.50
CA ILE A 175 -0.89 -3.80 18.89
C ILE A 175 0.53 -4.18 19.32
N LYS A 176 0.97 -5.42 19.01
CA LYS A 176 2.36 -5.85 19.27
C LYS A 176 3.36 -4.96 18.53
N LEU A 177 3.04 -4.56 17.31
CA LEU A 177 3.84 -3.61 16.54
C LEU A 177 3.89 -2.23 17.20
N ALA A 178 2.74 -1.69 17.62
CA ALA A 178 2.68 -0.42 18.34
C ALA A 178 3.60 -0.45 19.56
N LEU A 179 3.43 -1.43 20.46
CA LEU A 179 4.25 -1.58 21.66
C LEU A 179 5.76 -1.67 21.40
N LYS A 180 6.17 -2.18 20.23
CA LYS A 180 7.59 -2.28 19.86
C LYS A 180 8.13 -0.98 19.24
N CYS A 181 7.27 -0.17 18.63
CA CYS A 181 7.64 1.07 17.97
C CYS A 181 7.47 2.33 18.85
N GLY A 182 6.80 2.22 20.01
CA GLY A 182 6.62 3.31 20.99
C GLY A 182 5.17 3.73 21.13
#